data_AF-A0A4U1EKK4-F1
#
_entry.id   AF-A0A4U1EKK4-F1
#
_cell.length_a   1.000
_cell.length_b   1.000
_cell.length_c   1.000
_cell.angle_alpha   90.00
_cell.angle_beta   90.00
_cell.angle_gamma   90.00
#
_symmetry.space_group_name_H-M   'P 1'
#
loop_
_entity.id
_entity.type
_entity.pdbx_description
1 polymer ?
#
loop_
_entity_poly.entity_id
_entity_poly.type
_entity_poly.pdbx_seq_one_letter_code
_entity_poly.pdbx_strand_id
1 'polypeptide(L)'
;HKWIEAICCTRLLAVGGKANIYVFRKYTMFLLAITCAYVSKTLSGSYMNSMLTQIERQFNIPTSLVGFINGSFEIGNLLLIIFVSYFGTKLHRPIMIGVGCVVMGLGCFLQSLPHFLMDRYEYESTVSVSGNLSSNSFLCMEDGTQSSKPTEDPSECVKEVKSLMWVYVLVGNIIRGIGETPIMPLGISYIEDFAKSENSPLYIGFIETGAIIGPLIGLSLASFCANVYVDTGSVNTDDLTITPIDTRWVGAWWFGFLVCAGVNVLTAIPFFVLPKTLPKEGLEDIAETIKNDKEEKQSEGQKESRNTNFLPFMKSLLCNPVYMLFILISVLQFNAFVNMISFMPKYLEQHYGKSASDAIFLIECHKIYMWEMSSLLTATWIVTVQLKYGTLYVETMVCHTCQLVLQVVFQNCSCIQTPGNSSAVLGLCDKGQDCSMMLQYFLILSVVSSFIYSLSAIPGYMVLLRCIKPEEKSLGVGLHAFCTRVLAGIPAPIYFGALVDSTCLHWGTLKCGESGACRIYDSTNFRYIYLGLPAALRGSSYIPAFLILIILRKYHLPEENASSETMLEAKFTGKENEGKETDQNSKVLNDDELKTKL
;
A
#
# COMPACT_ATOMS: atom_id res chain seq x y z
N HIS A 1 -23.99 22.83 -1.44
CA HIS A 1 -25.09 23.12 -2.38
C HIS A 1 -25.39 21.95 -3.34
N LYS A 2 -24.42 21.45 -4.12
CA LYS A 2 -24.61 20.26 -5.00
C LYS A 2 -24.99 18.94 -4.28
N TRP A 3 -24.56 18.76 -3.03
CA TRP A 3 -25.01 17.66 -2.16
C TRP A 3 -26.50 17.73 -1.81
N ILE A 4 -27.04 18.95 -1.64
CA ILE A 4 -28.47 19.16 -1.37
C ILE A 4 -29.26 19.02 -2.67
N GLU A 5 -28.74 19.45 -3.82
CA GLU A 5 -29.38 19.23 -5.12
C GLU A 5 -29.44 17.75 -5.53
N ALA A 6 -28.44 16.93 -5.20
CA ALA A 6 -28.52 15.48 -5.42
C ALA A 6 -29.62 14.81 -4.59
N ILE A 7 -29.82 15.29 -3.35
CA ILE A 7 -30.91 14.85 -2.44
C ILE A 7 -32.26 15.46 -2.86
N CYS A 8 -32.27 16.66 -3.44
CA CYS A 8 -33.50 17.33 -3.91
C CYS A 8 -33.99 16.76 -5.26
N CYS A 9 -33.08 16.36 -6.15
CA CYS A 9 -33.42 15.59 -7.36
C CYS A 9 -34.08 14.24 -7.03
N THR A 10 -33.83 13.69 -5.83
CA THR A 10 -34.52 12.50 -5.33
C THR A 10 -36.03 12.73 -5.11
N ARG A 11 -36.49 13.98 -4.96
CA ARG A 11 -37.92 14.31 -4.88
C ARG A 11 -38.59 14.52 -6.24
N LEU A 12 -37.84 14.88 -7.29
CA LEU A 12 -38.39 15.13 -8.64
C LEU A 12 -38.51 13.86 -9.49
N LEU A 13 -37.77 12.79 -9.17
CA LEU A 13 -37.93 11.46 -9.78
C LEU A 13 -39.09 10.63 -9.20
N ALA A 14 -39.82 11.16 -8.20
CA ALA A 14 -40.96 10.49 -7.56
C ALA A 14 -42.22 10.36 -8.46
N VAL A 15 -42.11 10.70 -9.75
CA VAL A 15 -43.17 10.48 -10.75
C VAL A 15 -42.97 9.16 -11.53
N GLY A 16 -41.83 8.47 -11.36
CA GLY A 16 -41.59 7.10 -11.84
C GLY A 16 -41.84 6.06 -10.74
N GLY A 17 -42.58 5.00 -11.04
CA GLY A 17 -43.19 4.07 -10.08
C GLY A 17 -42.30 3.42 -9.00
N LYS A 18 -42.96 2.81 -8.00
CA LYS A 18 -42.37 2.17 -6.80
C LYS A 18 -41.19 1.19 -7.06
N ALA A 19 -41.08 0.63 -8.25
CA ALA A 19 -39.97 -0.24 -8.65
C ALA A 19 -38.64 0.52 -8.79
N ASN A 20 -38.67 1.73 -9.34
CA ASN A 20 -37.50 2.56 -9.63
C ASN A 20 -36.84 3.07 -8.33
N ILE A 21 -37.64 3.41 -7.32
CA ILE A 21 -37.17 3.76 -5.96
C ILE A 21 -36.49 2.56 -5.26
N TYR A 22 -37.01 1.35 -5.42
CA TYR A 22 -36.50 0.16 -4.74
C TYR A 22 -35.16 -0.32 -5.31
N VAL A 23 -35.00 -0.25 -6.64
CA VAL A 23 -33.75 -0.57 -7.34
C VAL A 23 -32.66 0.44 -7.02
N PHE A 24 -32.97 1.74 -7.12
CA PHE A 24 -32.04 2.82 -6.78
C PHE A 24 -31.52 2.67 -5.36
N ARG A 25 -32.42 2.39 -4.39
CA ARG A 25 -32.05 2.17 -2.99
C ARG A 25 -31.06 1.01 -2.80
N LYS A 26 -31.21 -0.10 -3.52
CA LYS A 26 -30.29 -1.26 -3.41
C LYS A 26 -28.93 -0.99 -4.03
N TYR A 27 -28.87 -0.27 -5.14
CA TYR A 27 -27.62 0.11 -5.77
C TYR A 27 -26.83 1.10 -4.90
N THR A 28 -27.49 2.12 -4.34
CA THR A 28 -26.88 3.03 -3.35
C THR A 28 -26.39 2.30 -2.11
N MET A 29 -27.14 1.31 -1.61
CA MET A 29 -26.68 0.47 -0.49
C MET A 29 -25.42 -0.32 -0.84
N PHE A 30 -25.32 -0.88 -2.05
CA PHE A 30 -24.10 -1.55 -2.51
C PHE A 30 -22.92 -0.57 -2.56
N LEU A 31 -23.11 0.61 -3.15
CA LEU A 31 -22.07 1.65 -3.23
C LEU A 31 -21.56 2.09 -1.86
N LEU A 32 -22.45 2.27 -0.89
CA LEU A 32 -22.07 2.59 0.48
C LEU A 32 -21.31 1.42 1.12
N ALA A 33 -21.80 0.20 0.99
CA ALA A 33 -21.17 -1.00 1.56
C ALA A 33 -19.77 -1.25 0.99
N ILE A 34 -19.58 -1.11 -0.34
CA ILE A 34 -18.28 -1.28 -0.97
C ILE A 34 -17.31 -0.15 -0.62
N THR A 35 -17.79 1.08 -0.46
CA THR A 35 -16.97 2.18 0.05
C THR A 35 -16.51 1.90 1.48
N CYS A 36 -17.41 1.44 2.36
CA CYS A 36 -17.05 1.01 3.71
C CYS A 36 -16.04 -0.15 3.69
N ALA A 37 -16.17 -1.12 2.77
CA ALA A 37 -15.22 -2.23 2.64
C ALA A 37 -13.83 -1.73 2.23
N TYR A 38 -13.75 -0.72 1.36
CA TYR A 38 -12.50 -0.07 1.00
C TYR A 38 -11.88 0.70 2.17
N VAL A 39 -12.67 1.42 2.96
CA VAL A 39 -12.20 2.08 4.19
C VAL A 39 -11.64 1.03 5.16
N SER A 40 -12.38 -0.06 5.37
CA SER A 40 -12.02 -1.12 6.33
C SER A 40 -10.74 -1.88 5.95
N LYS A 41 -10.57 -2.21 4.65
CA LYS A 41 -9.36 -2.90 4.18
C LYS A 41 -8.12 -2.02 4.33
N THR A 42 -8.20 -0.73 3.97
CA THR A 42 -7.04 0.17 4.00
C THR A 42 -6.71 0.65 5.41
N LEU A 43 -7.71 0.74 6.29
CA LEU A 43 -7.53 0.88 7.74
C LEU A 43 -6.72 -0.28 8.32
N SER A 44 -7.14 -1.52 8.04
CA SER A 44 -6.48 -2.73 8.54
C SER A 44 -5.04 -2.84 8.03
N GLY A 45 -4.84 -2.53 6.74
CA GLY A 45 -3.50 -2.54 6.12
C GLY A 45 -2.57 -1.45 6.67
N SER A 46 -3.09 -0.26 6.96
CA SER A 46 -2.29 0.83 7.54
C SER A 46 -1.91 0.56 8.99
N TYR A 47 -2.84 0.03 9.78
CA TYR A 47 -2.57 -0.38 11.16
C TYR A 47 -1.48 -1.44 11.25
N MET A 48 -1.56 -2.50 10.43
CA MET A 48 -0.54 -3.56 10.35
C MET A 48 0.85 -2.99 10.07
N ASN A 49 0.99 -2.15 9.03
CA ASN A 49 2.27 -1.57 8.64
C ASN A 49 2.87 -0.69 9.75
N SER A 50 2.03 0.04 10.50
CA SER A 50 2.49 0.92 11.58
C SER A 50 2.87 0.18 12.86
N MET A 51 2.34 -1.02 13.09
CA MET A 51 2.65 -1.82 14.28
C MET A 51 3.84 -2.78 14.08
N LEU A 52 4.45 -2.82 12.88
CA LEU A 52 5.59 -3.71 12.60
C LEU A 52 6.75 -3.52 13.59
N THR A 53 7.08 -2.28 13.98
CA THR A 53 8.15 -2.01 14.96
C THR A 53 7.80 -2.49 16.37
N GLN A 54 6.52 -2.51 16.72
CA GLN A 54 6.04 -3.02 18.01
C GLN A 54 6.08 -4.55 18.05
N ILE A 55 5.63 -5.19 16.97
CA ILE A 55 5.70 -6.64 16.77
C ILE A 55 7.16 -7.11 16.80
N GLU A 56 8.07 -6.38 16.13
CA GLU A 56 9.50 -6.65 16.14
C GLU A 56 10.06 -6.71 17.56
N ARG A 57 9.76 -5.69 18.36
CA ARG A 57 10.23 -5.57 19.75
C ARG A 57 9.60 -6.62 20.67
N GLN A 58 8.30 -6.87 20.52
CA GLN A 58 7.55 -7.85 21.31
C GLN A 58 8.13 -9.26 21.16
N PHE A 59 8.35 -9.68 19.91
CA PHE A 59 8.85 -11.04 19.63
C PHE A 59 10.39 -11.11 19.59
N ASN A 60 11.07 -9.97 19.74
CA ASN A 60 12.52 -9.85 19.67
C ASN A 60 13.09 -10.51 18.38
N ILE A 61 12.46 -10.24 17.23
CA ILE A 61 12.79 -10.84 15.93
C ILE A 61 13.59 -9.88 15.03
N PRO A 62 14.41 -10.38 14.09
CA PRO A 62 15.15 -9.54 13.16
C PRO A 62 14.23 -8.81 12.17
N THR A 63 14.68 -7.65 11.67
CA THR A 63 13.92 -6.80 10.73
C THR A 63 13.59 -7.54 9.44
N SER A 64 14.48 -8.40 8.96
CA SER A 64 14.26 -9.28 7.80
C SER A 64 13.04 -10.19 7.97
N LEU A 65 12.82 -10.75 9.16
CA LEU A 65 11.67 -11.59 9.47
C LEU A 65 10.38 -10.77 9.55
N VAL A 66 10.43 -9.56 10.12
CA VAL A 66 9.32 -8.60 10.09
C VAL A 66 8.95 -8.22 8.65
N GLY A 67 9.96 -8.06 7.79
CA GLY A 67 9.78 -7.88 6.35
C GLY A 67 9.02 -9.05 5.72
N PHE A 68 9.38 -10.29 6.05
CA PHE A 68 8.65 -11.48 5.61
C PHE A 68 7.21 -11.51 6.11
N ILE A 69 6.97 -11.15 7.38
CA ILE A 69 5.61 -11.00 7.93
C ILE A 69 4.81 -9.99 7.11
N ASN A 70 5.38 -8.83 6.78
CA ASN A 70 4.70 -7.83 5.96
C ASN A 70 4.38 -8.35 4.55
N GLY A 71 5.38 -8.93 3.88
CA GLY A 71 5.24 -9.50 2.53
C GLY A 71 4.26 -10.66 2.42
N SER A 72 3.98 -11.38 3.53
CA SER A 72 3.04 -12.50 3.55
C SER A 72 1.59 -12.13 3.18
N PHE A 73 1.21 -10.85 3.34
CA PHE A 73 -0.07 -10.35 2.84
C PHE A 73 -0.22 -10.54 1.33
N GLU A 74 0.84 -10.19 0.57
CA GLU A 74 0.85 -10.33 -0.89
C GLU A 74 0.81 -11.80 -1.30
N ILE A 75 1.46 -12.68 -0.52
CA ILE A 75 1.38 -14.14 -0.72
C ILE A 75 -0.08 -14.59 -0.63
N GLY A 76 -0.79 -14.20 0.44
CA GLY A 76 -2.20 -14.52 0.62
C GLY A 76 -3.08 -13.99 -0.51
N ASN A 77 -2.85 -12.74 -0.94
CA ASN A 77 -3.62 -12.12 -2.00
C ASN A 77 -3.43 -12.84 -3.36
N LEU A 78 -2.19 -13.15 -3.72
CA LEU A 78 -1.84 -13.81 -4.98
C LEU A 78 -2.39 -15.24 -5.09
N LEU A 79 -2.52 -15.96 -3.97
CA LEU A 79 -3.08 -17.32 -3.95
C LEU A 79 -4.53 -17.36 -4.47
N LEU A 80 -5.32 -16.32 -4.20
CA LEU A 80 -6.75 -16.31 -4.50
C LEU A 80 -7.14 -15.39 -5.68
N ILE A 81 -6.29 -14.44 -6.08
CA ILE A 81 -6.65 -13.40 -7.06
C ILE A 81 -7.02 -13.96 -8.43
N ILE A 82 -6.31 -14.99 -8.91
CA ILE A 82 -6.60 -15.64 -10.19
C ILE A 82 -7.95 -16.36 -10.12
N PHE A 83 -8.20 -17.09 -9.03
CA PHE A 83 -9.44 -17.83 -8.82
C PHE A 83 -10.65 -16.88 -8.75
N VAL A 84 -10.56 -15.81 -7.96
CA VAL A 84 -11.61 -14.80 -7.81
C VAL A 84 -11.86 -14.06 -9.12
N SER A 85 -10.82 -13.71 -9.87
CA SER A 85 -10.97 -12.98 -11.14
C SER A 85 -11.65 -13.85 -12.22
N TYR A 86 -11.40 -15.16 -12.24
CA TYR A 86 -11.99 -16.07 -13.22
C TYR A 86 -13.38 -16.60 -12.82
N PHE A 87 -13.52 -17.11 -11.59
CA PHE A 87 -14.76 -17.74 -11.11
C PHE A 87 -15.69 -16.78 -10.38
N GLY A 88 -15.17 -15.72 -9.79
CA GLY A 88 -15.96 -14.78 -8.98
C GLY A 88 -17.02 -14.03 -9.77
N THR A 89 -16.81 -13.83 -11.08
CA THR A 89 -17.81 -13.22 -11.98
C THR A 89 -19.05 -14.11 -12.21
N LYS A 90 -18.92 -15.44 -12.01
CA LYS A 90 -20.00 -16.43 -12.16
C LYS A 90 -20.77 -16.67 -10.85
N LEU A 91 -20.14 -16.37 -9.72
CA LEU A 91 -20.71 -16.52 -8.37
C LEU A 91 -21.49 -15.27 -7.95
N HIS A 92 -22.14 -15.34 -6.79
CA HIS A 92 -22.88 -14.21 -6.23
C HIS A 92 -21.90 -13.15 -5.67
N ARG A 93 -21.51 -12.20 -6.52
CA ARG A 93 -20.43 -11.23 -6.24
C ARG A 93 -20.55 -10.50 -4.88
N PRO A 94 -21.70 -9.91 -4.48
CA PRO A 94 -21.83 -9.32 -3.15
C PRO A 94 -21.49 -10.28 -2.01
N ILE A 95 -22.05 -11.49 -2.01
CA ILE A 95 -21.76 -12.51 -0.98
C ILE A 95 -20.28 -12.87 -0.95
N MET A 96 -19.63 -13.02 -2.11
CA MET A 96 -18.18 -13.29 -2.16
C MET A 96 -17.35 -12.15 -1.54
N ILE A 97 -17.75 -10.89 -1.77
CA ILE A 97 -17.14 -9.72 -1.12
C ILE A 97 -17.37 -9.78 0.39
N GLY A 98 -18.60 -10.05 0.84
CA GLY A 98 -18.94 -10.19 2.25
C GLY A 98 -18.16 -11.31 2.96
N VAL A 99 -18.03 -12.48 2.34
CA VAL A 99 -17.18 -13.58 2.83
C VAL A 99 -15.73 -13.12 2.91
N GLY A 100 -15.23 -12.41 1.91
CA GLY A 100 -13.90 -11.80 1.94
C GLY A 100 -13.69 -10.88 3.15
N CYS A 101 -14.63 -9.98 3.43
CA CYS A 101 -14.59 -9.11 4.61
C CYS A 101 -14.58 -9.89 5.94
N VAL A 102 -15.36 -10.97 6.05
CA VAL A 102 -15.34 -11.85 7.24
C VAL A 102 -13.99 -12.55 7.39
N VAL A 103 -13.44 -13.12 6.31
CA VAL A 103 -12.12 -13.76 6.31
C VAL A 103 -11.02 -12.77 6.67
N MET A 104 -11.10 -11.54 6.15
CA MET A 104 -10.18 -10.46 6.51
C MET A 104 -10.25 -10.11 8.00
N GLY A 105 -11.47 -10.05 8.57
CA GLY A 105 -11.68 -9.86 10.01
C GLY A 105 -11.11 -11.00 10.85
N LEU A 106 -11.28 -12.25 10.42
CA LEU A 106 -10.65 -13.42 11.06
C LEU A 106 -9.12 -13.33 11.04
N GLY A 107 -8.54 -12.87 9.92
CA GLY A 107 -7.09 -12.62 9.81
C GLY A 107 -6.61 -11.60 10.85
N CYS A 108 -7.30 -10.46 11.00
CA CYS A 108 -6.99 -9.46 12.02
C CYS A 108 -7.15 -10.00 13.44
N PHE A 109 -8.19 -10.79 13.71
CA PHE A 109 -8.37 -11.42 15.02
C PHE A 109 -7.21 -12.36 15.35
N LEU A 110 -6.79 -13.19 14.41
CA LEU A 110 -5.63 -14.09 14.57
C LEU A 110 -4.33 -13.33 14.83
N GLN A 111 -4.15 -12.14 14.23
CA GLN A 111 -3.00 -11.27 14.50
C GLN A 111 -2.95 -10.84 15.97
N SER A 112 -4.10 -10.55 16.59
CA SER A 112 -4.16 -10.14 18.02
C SER A 112 -3.97 -11.30 19.01
N LEU A 113 -4.17 -12.54 18.57
CA LEU A 113 -4.22 -13.73 19.42
C LEU A 113 -2.95 -13.98 20.26
N PRO A 114 -1.71 -13.73 19.77
CA PRO A 114 -0.50 -13.95 20.55
C PRO A 114 -0.51 -13.23 21.90
N HIS A 115 -1.04 -12.00 21.98
CA HIS A 115 -1.05 -11.27 23.24
C HIS A 115 -1.85 -12.00 24.34
N PHE A 116 -2.95 -12.67 23.98
CA PHE A 116 -3.77 -13.42 24.94
C PHE A 116 -3.22 -14.80 25.29
N LEU A 117 -2.33 -15.35 24.46
CA LEU A 117 -1.72 -16.65 24.67
C LEU A 117 -0.35 -16.57 25.34
N MET A 118 0.29 -15.40 25.29
CA MET A 118 1.61 -15.17 25.87
C MET A 118 1.49 -14.68 27.31
N ASP A 119 2.53 -14.99 28.09
CA ASP A 119 2.74 -14.34 29.39
C ASP A 119 3.12 -12.87 29.21
N ARG A 120 3.13 -12.13 30.33
CA ARG A 120 3.48 -10.71 30.38
C ARG A 120 4.79 -10.40 29.65
N TYR A 121 4.86 -9.22 29.04
CA TYR A 121 6.06 -8.74 28.39
C TYR A 121 7.13 -8.42 29.43
N GLU A 122 8.19 -9.24 29.44
CA GLU A 122 9.38 -9.01 30.24
C GLU A 122 10.41 -8.26 29.39
N TYR A 123 10.78 -7.06 29.84
CA TYR A 123 11.92 -6.34 29.29
C TYR A 123 13.12 -6.53 30.21
N GLU A 124 14.34 -6.54 29.65
CA GLU A 124 15.56 -6.48 30.47
C GLU A 124 15.57 -5.15 31.24
N SER A 125 15.18 -5.22 32.50
CA SER A 125 15.61 -4.28 33.52
C SER A 125 17.13 -4.42 33.62
N THR A 126 17.87 -3.31 33.53
CA THR A 126 19.31 -3.27 33.74
C THR A 126 19.66 -3.79 35.13
N VAL A 127 19.78 -5.12 35.30
CA VAL A 127 20.58 -5.89 36.28
C VAL A 127 20.51 -7.38 35.88
N SER A 128 21.46 -7.86 35.08
CA SER A 128 22.05 -9.20 35.26
C SER A 128 23.33 -9.32 34.44
N VAL A 129 24.46 -9.20 35.14
CA VAL A 129 25.81 -9.33 34.61
C VAL A 129 26.09 -10.80 34.30
N SER A 130 26.34 -11.12 33.03
CA SER A 130 27.15 -12.29 32.66
C SER A 130 27.89 -12.00 31.35
N GLY A 131 29.19 -11.72 31.44
CA GLY A 131 30.05 -11.50 30.28
C GLY A 131 31.38 -10.88 30.65
N ASN A 132 32.47 -11.63 30.46
CA ASN A 132 33.84 -11.19 30.75
C ASN A 132 34.29 -10.00 29.88
N LEU A 133 35.08 -9.15 30.55
CA LEU A 133 35.82 -7.98 30.07
C LEU A 133 36.24 -8.01 28.58
N SER A 134 35.70 -7.08 27.79
CA SER A 134 36.37 -6.50 26.63
C SER A 134 36.12 -4.99 26.61
N SER A 135 37.16 -4.23 26.88
CA SER A 135 37.20 -2.77 26.94
C SER A 135 36.88 -2.17 25.57
N ASN A 136 35.61 -1.97 25.24
CA ASN A 136 35.13 -1.08 24.16
C ASN A 136 33.59 -0.89 24.17
N SER A 137 32.92 -1.05 25.31
CA SER A 137 31.48 -0.83 25.40
C SER A 137 31.16 0.66 25.57
N PHE A 138 30.47 1.24 24.59
CA PHE A 138 29.94 2.62 24.57
C PHE A 138 28.88 2.94 25.66
N LEU A 139 28.66 2.04 26.60
CA LEU A 139 27.62 2.13 27.63
C LEU A 139 28.26 2.15 29.01
N CYS A 140 27.74 3.00 29.88
CA CYS A 140 28.16 3.11 31.27
C CYS A 140 27.81 1.82 32.03
N MET A 141 28.80 1.15 32.61
CA MET A 141 28.58 -0.03 33.46
C MET A 141 28.46 0.38 34.93
N GLU A 142 27.50 -0.21 35.63
CA GLU A 142 27.34 -0.09 37.08
C GLU A 142 28.32 -1.04 37.79
N ASP A 143 29.09 -0.52 38.76
CA ASP A 143 29.94 -1.34 39.65
C ASP A 143 29.07 -2.05 40.70
N GLY A 144 28.38 -3.11 40.26
CA GLY A 144 27.60 -4.00 41.12
C GLY A 144 28.43 -5.17 41.63
N THR A 145 28.38 -5.41 42.95
CA THR A 145 28.92 -6.62 43.58
C THR A 145 28.20 -7.85 43.04
N GLN A 146 28.97 -8.86 42.63
CA GLN A 146 28.48 -10.09 42.00
C GLN A 146 27.45 -10.80 42.90
N SER A 147 26.20 -10.86 42.46
CA SER A 147 25.23 -11.84 42.94
C SER A 147 24.99 -12.86 41.83
N SER A 148 25.56 -14.05 42.01
CA SER A 148 25.39 -15.18 41.10
C SER A 148 23.94 -15.67 41.14
N LYS A 149 23.19 -15.53 40.04
CA LYS A 149 22.04 -16.42 39.82
C LYS A 149 22.56 -17.82 39.52
N PRO A 150 21.84 -18.89 39.93
CA PRO A 150 22.20 -20.24 39.53
C PRO A 150 22.16 -20.35 38.02
N THR A 151 23.16 -20.99 37.45
CA THR A 151 23.19 -21.40 36.04
C THR A 151 21.98 -22.30 35.79
N GLU A 152 20.99 -21.82 35.03
CA GLU A 152 19.89 -22.67 34.55
C GLU A 152 20.46 -23.80 33.68
N ASP A 153 19.86 -24.98 33.83
CA ASP A 153 20.32 -26.23 33.23
C ASP A 153 20.22 -26.14 31.69
N PRO A 154 21.29 -26.42 30.91
CA PRO A 154 21.27 -26.32 29.44
C PRO A 154 20.20 -27.19 28.75
N SER A 155 19.54 -28.12 29.45
CA SER A 155 18.39 -28.87 28.94
C SER A 155 17.06 -28.12 28.95
N GLU A 156 16.87 -27.08 29.78
CA GLU A 156 15.66 -26.23 29.74
C GLU A 156 15.66 -25.21 28.60
N CYS A 157 16.83 -24.88 28.06
CA CYS A 157 16.97 -24.01 26.89
C CYS A 157 16.40 -24.63 25.59
N VAL A 158 16.10 -25.93 25.58
CA VAL A 158 15.70 -26.66 24.36
C VAL A 158 14.20 -26.51 24.01
N LYS A 159 13.34 -25.92 24.85
CA LYS A 159 11.94 -25.63 24.45
C LYS A 159 11.31 -24.43 25.16
N GLU A 160 11.75 -23.21 24.87
CA GLU A 160 10.85 -22.06 25.06
C GLU A 160 9.97 -21.88 23.81
N VAL A 161 8.83 -22.59 23.82
CA VAL A 161 7.75 -22.56 22.81
C VAL A 161 7.10 -21.16 22.67
N LYS A 162 7.61 -20.14 23.39
CA LYS A 162 7.29 -18.72 23.20
C LYS A 162 7.86 -18.13 21.89
N SER A 163 8.84 -18.81 21.25
CA SER A 163 9.60 -18.34 20.06
C SER A 163 8.87 -18.43 18.70
N LEU A 164 7.71 -19.08 18.60
CA LEU A 164 6.95 -19.20 17.33
C LEU A 164 5.64 -18.41 17.29
N MET A 165 5.33 -17.59 18.31
CA MET A 165 4.03 -16.89 18.38
C MET A 165 3.85 -15.83 17.28
N TRP A 166 4.95 -15.31 16.71
CA TRP A 166 4.91 -14.45 15.52
C TRP A 166 4.30 -15.16 14.28
N VAL A 167 4.24 -16.51 14.26
CA VAL A 167 3.58 -17.29 13.20
C VAL A 167 2.08 -17.00 13.15
N TYR A 168 1.42 -16.70 14.27
CA TYR A 168 0.01 -16.28 14.24
C TYR A 168 -0.17 -14.94 13.52
N VAL A 169 0.77 -14.00 13.71
CA VAL A 169 0.77 -12.73 12.99
C VAL A 169 1.00 -12.95 11.50
N LEU A 170 1.93 -13.84 11.13
CA LEU A 170 2.19 -14.26 9.75
C LEU A 170 0.93 -14.87 9.10
N VAL A 171 0.37 -15.91 9.71
CA VAL A 171 -0.81 -16.63 9.20
C VAL A 171 -2.02 -15.69 9.14
N GLY A 172 -2.21 -14.86 10.17
CA GLY A 172 -3.26 -13.84 10.17
C GLY A 172 -3.11 -12.83 9.03
N ASN A 173 -1.88 -12.41 8.70
CA ASN A 173 -1.63 -11.50 7.57
C ASN A 173 -1.86 -12.16 6.20
N ILE A 174 -1.54 -13.46 6.06
CA ILE A 174 -1.89 -14.25 4.87
C ILE A 174 -3.42 -14.32 4.72
N ILE A 175 -4.13 -14.67 5.79
CA ILE A 175 -5.60 -14.76 5.79
C ILE A 175 -6.23 -13.40 5.49
N ARG A 176 -5.66 -12.30 6.02
CA ARG A 176 -6.05 -10.93 5.67
C ARG A 176 -5.89 -10.68 4.17
N GLY A 177 -4.78 -11.11 3.57
CA GLY A 177 -4.52 -11.05 2.13
C GLY A 177 -5.54 -11.78 1.28
N ILE A 178 -5.91 -12.99 1.69
CA ILE A 178 -6.95 -13.82 1.05
C ILE A 178 -8.32 -13.13 1.11
N GLY A 179 -8.68 -12.58 2.29
CA GLY A 179 -9.96 -11.90 2.49
C GLY A 179 -10.10 -10.60 1.70
N GLU A 180 -9.00 -9.89 1.46
CA GLU A 180 -8.99 -8.64 0.68
C GLU A 180 -9.21 -8.88 -0.83
N THR A 181 -8.77 -10.03 -1.34
CA THR A 181 -8.78 -10.37 -2.77
C THR A 181 -10.10 -10.11 -3.52
N PRO A 182 -11.28 -10.55 -3.04
CA PRO A 182 -12.54 -10.35 -3.77
C PRO A 182 -13.04 -8.90 -3.80
N ILE A 183 -12.58 -8.02 -2.91
CA ILE A 183 -13.20 -6.72 -2.69
C ILE A 183 -13.10 -5.83 -3.94
N MET A 184 -11.89 -5.64 -4.47
CA MET A 184 -11.67 -4.72 -5.59
C MET A 184 -12.17 -5.29 -6.95
N PRO A 185 -11.76 -6.50 -7.38
CA PRO A 185 -12.16 -7.01 -8.70
C PRO A 185 -13.67 -7.24 -8.82
N LEU A 186 -14.31 -7.78 -7.77
CA LEU A 186 -15.75 -8.03 -7.78
C LEU A 186 -16.54 -6.75 -7.52
N GLY A 187 -16.01 -5.82 -6.72
CA GLY A 187 -16.62 -4.52 -6.47
C GLY A 187 -16.75 -3.68 -7.73
N ILE A 188 -15.63 -3.48 -8.44
CA ILE A 188 -15.60 -2.68 -9.68
C ILE A 188 -16.45 -3.36 -10.77
N SER A 189 -16.29 -4.66 -10.99
CA SER A 189 -17.07 -5.36 -12.02
C SER A 189 -18.58 -5.34 -11.75
N TYR A 190 -19.01 -5.36 -10.48
CA TYR A 190 -20.43 -5.23 -10.13
C TYR A 190 -20.95 -3.82 -10.46
N ILE A 191 -20.16 -2.77 -10.26
CA ILE A 191 -20.53 -1.39 -10.62
C ILE A 191 -20.65 -1.24 -12.13
N GLU A 192 -19.67 -1.73 -12.88
CA GLU A 192 -19.67 -1.61 -14.34
C GLU A 192 -20.85 -2.34 -15.01
N ASP A 193 -21.32 -3.44 -14.42
CA ASP A 193 -22.46 -4.21 -14.96
C ASP A 193 -23.81 -3.49 -14.77
N PHE A 194 -23.97 -2.72 -13.69
CA PHE A 194 -25.26 -2.13 -13.31
C PHE A 194 -25.34 -0.60 -13.45
N ALA A 195 -24.21 0.10 -13.44
CA ALA A 195 -24.15 1.54 -13.70
C ALA A 195 -24.30 1.85 -15.20
N LYS A 196 -24.76 3.06 -15.50
CA LYS A 196 -24.53 3.64 -16.82
C LYS A 196 -23.03 3.86 -17.03
N SER A 197 -22.54 3.63 -18.26
CA SER A 197 -21.12 3.82 -18.62
C SER A 197 -20.63 5.25 -18.35
N GLU A 198 -21.53 6.22 -18.41
CA GLU A 198 -21.27 7.64 -18.10
C GLU A 198 -21.05 7.89 -16.60
N ASN A 199 -21.75 7.13 -15.72
CA ASN A 199 -21.72 7.31 -14.27
C ASN A 199 -20.68 6.40 -13.57
N SER A 200 -20.29 5.29 -14.20
CA SER A 200 -19.35 4.31 -13.62
C SER A 200 -18.03 4.94 -13.13
N PRO A 201 -17.34 5.82 -13.90
CA PRO A 201 -16.09 6.43 -13.45
C PRO A 201 -16.27 7.29 -12.19
N LEU A 202 -17.42 7.95 -12.04
CA LEU A 202 -17.74 8.78 -10.89
C LEU A 202 -17.95 7.92 -9.63
N TYR A 203 -18.65 6.78 -9.75
CA TYR A 203 -18.81 5.84 -8.63
C TYR A 203 -17.51 5.18 -8.21
N ILE A 204 -16.66 4.80 -9.17
CA ILE A 204 -15.31 4.30 -8.89
C ILE A 204 -14.49 5.37 -8.15
N GLY A 205 -14.58 6.63 -8.58
CA GLY A 205 -13.93 7.76 -7.89
C GLY A 205 -14.36 7.90 -6.42
N PHE A 206 -15.64 7.71 -6.09
CA PHE A 206 -16.09 7.74 -4.69
C PHE A 206 -15.53 6.60 -3.85
N ILE A 207 -15.42 5.41 -4.42
CA ILE A 207 -14.85 4.24 -3.73
C ILE A 207 -13.37 4.45 -3.47
N GLU A 208 -12.63 4.95 -4.45
CA GLU A 208 -11.20 5.27 -4.30
C GLU A 208 -10.99 6.40 -3.29
N THR A 209 -11.91 7.36 -3.20
CA THR A 209 -11.87 8.39 -2.14
C THR A 209 -12.05 7.76 -0.76
N GLY A 210 -12.97 6.79 -0.61
CA GLY A 210 -13.12 6.02 0.62
C GLY A 210 -11.85 5.25 1.03
N ALA A 211 -11.08 4.76 0.04
CA ALA A 211 -9.81 4.09 0.28
C ALA A 211 -8.79 4.96 1.03
N ILE A 212 -8.87 6.29 0.88
CA ILE A 212 -7.96 7.28 1.51
C ILE A 212 -8.35 7.56 2.97
N ILE A 213 -9.64 7.46 3.31
CA ILE A 213 -10.12 7.69 4.68
C ILE A 213 -9.61 6.59 5.63
N GLY A 214 -9.53 5.35 5.15
CA GLY A 214 -9.09 4.21 5.96
C GLY A 214 -7.70 4.39 6.60
N PRO A 215 -6.65 4.77 5.85
CA PRO A 215 -5.32 5.03 6.41
C PRO A 215 -5.29 6.12 7.48
N LEU A 216 -6.11 7.17 7.37
CA LEU A 216 -6.18 8.23 8.39
C LEU A 216 -6.64 7.64 9.72
N ILE A 217 -7.78 6.95 9.70
CA ILE A 217 -8.34 6.31 10.90
C ILE A 217 -7.38 5.22 11.43
N GLY A 218 -6.77 4.43 10.55
CA GLY A 218 -5.84 3.36 10.92
C GLY A 218 -4.53 3.88 11.54
N LEU A 219 -3.97 4.98 11.02
CA LEU A 219 -2.76 5.61 11.56
C LEU A 219 -3.02 6.34 12.86
N SER A 220 -4.14 7.05 12.96
CA SER A 220 -4.61 7.64 14.22
C SER A 220 -4.76 6.58 15.31
N LEU A 221 -5.42 5.46 14.99
CA LEU A 221 -5.56 4.32 15.90
C LEU A 221 -4.20 3.71 16.27
N ALA A 222 -3.29 3.57 15.30
CA ALA A 222 -1.94 3.06 15.52
C ALA A 222 -1.11 3.99 16.42
N SER A 223 -1.16 5.29 16.20
CA SER A 223 -0.48 6.29 17.04
C SER A 223 -0.97 6.21 18.50
N PHE A 224 -2.28 6.13 18.69
CA PHE A 224 -2.87 5.92 20.01
C PHE A 224 -2.38 4.60 20.65
N CYS A 225 -2.46 3.48 19.94
CA CYS A 225 -2.03 2.17 20.45
C CYS A 225 -0.53 2.13 20.77
N ALA A 226 0.31 2.82 19.99
CA ALA A 226 1.75 2.88 20.21
C ALA A 226 2.12 3.63 21.51
N ASN A 227 1.30 4.59 21.93
CA ASN A 227 1.52 5.36 23.16
C ASN A 227 1.02 4.65 24.43
N VAL A 228 0.19 3.60 24.29
CA VAL A 228 -0.33 2.82 25.41
C VAL A 228 0.54 1.58 25.61
N TYR A 229 0.98 1.30 26.83
CA TYR A 229 1.83 0.14 27.12
C TYR A 229 1.13 -1.20 26.80
N VAL A 230 1.87 -2.18 26.29
CA VAL A 230 1.35 -3.47 25.80
C VAL A 230 0.48 -4.22 26.81
N ASP A 231 0.87 -4.24 28.08
CA ASP A 231 0.19 -4.96 29.17
C ASP A 231 -0.71 -4.05 30.02
N THR A 232 -1.27 -3.02 29.38
CA THR A 232 -2.20 -2.07 30.02
C THR A 232 -3.34 -2.77 30.75
N GLY A 233 -3.62 -2.35 32.00
CA GLY A 233 -4.62 -2.96 32.87
C GLY A 233 -4.13 -4.12 33.74
N SER A 234 -2.94 -4.68 33.49
CA SER A 234 -2.31 -5.70 34.34
C SER A 234 -1.13 -5.19 35.18
N VAL A 235 -0.58 -4.03 34.80
CA VAL A 235 0.53 -3.32 35.46
C VAL A 235 0.15 -1.86 35.63
N ASN A 236 0.49 -1.25 36.77
CA ASN A 236 0.33 0.20 36.96
C ASN A 236 1.40 0.92 36.14
N THR A 237 0.98 1.83 35.26
CA THR A 237 1.89 2.61 34.41
C THR A 237 2.82 3.52 35.20
N ASP A 238 2.44 3.90 36.42
CA ASP A 238 3.23 4.79 37.28
C ASP A 238 4.42 4.08 37.94
N ASP A 239 4.39 2.74 37.99
CA ASP A 239 5.47 1.91 38.51
C ASP A 239 6.51 1.56 37.41
N LEU A 240 6.23 1.91 36.15
CA LEU A 240 7.12 1.64 35.02
C LEU A 240 8.28 2.64 34.97
N THR A 241 9.49 2.11 34.90
CA THR A 241 10.72 2.90 34.71
C THR A 241 11.02 3.22 33.25
N ILE A 242 10.12 2.90 32.31
CA ILE A 242 10.31 3.07 30.86
C ILE A 242 9.28 4.05 30.29
N THR A 243 9.70 4.87 29.32
CA THR A 243 8.85 5.84 28.62
C THR A 243 8.62 5.43 27.15
N PRO A 244 7.62 5.98 26.45
CA PRO A 244 7.37 5.71 25.02
C PRO A 244 8.52 6.03 24.05
N ILE A 245 9.56 6.71 24.52
CA ILE A 245 10.78 7.04 23.76
C ILE A 245 11.84 5.92 23.91
N ASP A 246 11.75 5.09 24.96
CA ASP A 246 12.69 3.99 25.20
C ASP A 246 12.54 2.90 24.12
N THR A 247 13.68 2.40 23.61
CA THR A 247 13.74 1.31 22.62
C THR A 247 13.15 -0.02 23.10
N ARG A 248 12.95 -0.17 24.42
CA ARG A 248 12.32 -1.34 25.04
C ARG A 248 10.79 -1.21 25.14
N TRP A 249 10.25 -0.01 24.93
CA TRP A 249 8.81 0.22 24.95
C TRP A 249 8.11 -0.52 23.81
N VAL A 250 7.04 -1.23 24.17
CA VAL A 250 6.12 -1.89 23.26
C VAL A 250 4.72 -1.36 23.52
N GLY A 251 4.12 -0.81 22.46
CA GLY A 251 2.74 -0.34 22.48
C GLY A 251 1.72 -1.47 22.43
N ALA A 252 0.45 -1.16 22.75
CA ALA A 252 -0.69 -2.07 22.73
C ALA A 252 -1.13 -2.44 21.29
N TRP A 253 -0.22 -3.06 20.54
CA TRP A 253 -0.37 -3.42 19.13
C TRP A 253 -1.52 -4.40 18.86
N TRP A 254 -1.92 -5.20 19.86
CA TRP A 254 -3.00 -6.19 19.73
C TRP A 254 -4.39 -5.54 19.72
N PHE A 255 -4.55 -4.39 20.39
CA PHE A 255 -5.86 -3.77 20.62
C PHE A 255 -6.48 -3.28 19.31
N GLY A 256 -5.71 -2.58 18.48
CA GLY A 256 -6.24 -2.09 17.21
C GLY A 256 -6.51 -3.20 16.20
N PHE A 257 -5.86 -4.37 16.29
CA PHE A 257 -6.21 -5.54 15.47
C PHE A 257 -7.62 -6.06 15.80
N LEU A 258 -8.04 -6.02 17.06
CA LEU A 258 -9.43 -6.36 17.46
C LEU A 258 -10.44 -5.36 16.90
N VAL A 259 -10.11 -4.06 16.96
CA VAL A 259 -10.94 -3.01 16.34
C VAL A 259 -11.06 -3.25 14.83
N CYS A 260 -9.94 -3.51 14.14
CA CYS A 260 -9.94 -3.85 12.72
C CYS A 260 -10.80 -5.09 12.42
N ALA A 261 -10.68 -6.15 13.23
CA ALA A 261 -11.48 -7.36 13.09
C ALA A 261 -12.99 -7.08 13.19
N GLY A 262 -13.39 -6.30 14.19
CA GLY A 262 -14.79 -5.89 14.36
C GLY A 262 -15.32 -5.07 13.19
N VAL A 263 -14.57 -4.04 12.74
CA VAL A 263 -14.97 -3.19 11.61
C VAL A 263 -15.09 -4.00 10.32
N ASN A 264 -14.16 -4.94 10.06
CA ASN A 264 -14.21 -5.81 8.89
C ASN A 264 -15.46 -6.71 8.88
N VAL A 265 -15.81 -7.32 10.02
CA VAL A 265 -17.00 -8.18 10.14
C VAL A 265 -18.29 -7.36 10.03
N LEU A 266 -18.36 -6.20 10.66
CA LEU A 266 -19.53 -5.30 10.57
C LEU A 266 -19.77 -4.85 9.12
N THR A 267 -18.70 -4.56 8.40
CA THR A 267 -18.75 -4.15 6.99
C THR A 267 -19.25 -5.27 6.07
N ALA A 268 -19.13 -6.53 6.48
CA ALA A 268 -19.61 -7.67 5.70
C ALA A 268 -21.15 -7.81 5.69
N ILE A 269 -21.84 -7.33 6.74
CA ILE A 269 -23.28 -7.58 6.97
C ILE A 269 -24.16 -7.15 5.78
N PRO A 270 -24.01 -5.93 5.22
CA PRO A 270 -24.88 -5.49 4.12
C PRO A 270 -24.76 -6.37 2.87
N PHE A 271 -23.59 -6.96 2.62
CA PHE A 271 -23.34 -7.76 1.42
C PHE A 271 -24.11 -9.07 1.37
N PHE A 272 -24.47 -9.65 2.51
CA PHE A 272 -25.26 -10.88 2.57
C PHE A 272 -26.74 -10.66 2.23
N VAL A 273 -27.23 -9.42 2.29
CA VAL A 273 -28.63 -9.06 2.01
C VAL A 273 -28.81 -8.55 0.57
N LEU A 274 -27.72 -8.22 -0.12
CA LEU A 274 -27.76 -7.67 -1.47
C LEU A 274 -28.07 -8.76 -2.52
N PRO A 275 -28.89 -8.46 -3.55
CA PRO A 275 -29.27 -9.43 -4.57
C PRO A 275 -28.12 -9.76 -5.53
N LYS A 276 -28.20 -10.90 -6.22
CA LYS A 276 -27.19 -11.36 -7.19
C LYS A 276 -27.04 -10.42 -8.38
N THR A 277 -28.15 -9.88 -8.85
CA THR A 277 -28.26 -9.05 -10.06
C THR A 277 -29.22 -7.90 -9.79
N LEU A 278 -28.86 -6.70 -10.25
CA LEU A 278 -29.74 -5.54 -10.29
C LEU A 278 -30.16 -5.28 -11.75
N PRO A 279 -31.35 -4.70 -12.01
CA PRO A 279 -31.64 -4.18 -13.34
C PRO A 279 -30.71 -2.99 -13.64
N LYS A 280 -30.20 -2.91 -14.86
CA LYS A 280 -29.26 -1.86 -15.27
C LYS A 280 -29.95 -0.50 -15.24
N GLU A 281 -29.26 0.50 -14.69
CA GLU A 281 -29.79 1.85 -14.50
C GLU A 281 -30.32 2.44 -15.83
N GLY A 282 -31.62 2.72 -15.90
CA GLY A 282 -32.28 3.29 -17.09
C GLY A 282 -32.78 2.30 -18.15
N LEU A 283 -32.74 0.98 -17.91
CA LEU A 283 -33.26 -0.04 -18.84
C LEU A 283 -34.46 -0.83 -18.26
N GLU A 284 -35.28 -0.16 -17.47
CA GLU A 284 -36.34 -0.78 -16.65
C GLU A 284 -37.48 -1.38 -17.49
N ASP A 285 -37.81 -0.78 -18.64
CA ASP A 285 -38.95 -1.21 -19.49
C ASP A 285 -38.60 -2.35 -20.46
N ILE A 286 -37.32 -2.71 -20.62
CA ILE A 286 -36.87 -3.73 -21.59
C ILE A 286 -36.55 -5.07 -20.90
N ALA A 287 -36.35 -5.06 -19.57
CA ALA A 287 -35.93 -6.24 -18.81
C ALA A 287 -37.02 -7.32 -18.69
N GLU A 288 -38.30 -6.95 -18.72
CA GLU A 288 -39.41 -7.92 -18.74
C GLU A 288 -39.63 -8.51 -20.14
N THR A 289 -39.49 -7.71 -21.21
CA THR A 289 -39.62 -8.17 -22.60
C THR A 289 -38.48 -9.11 -23.00
N ILE A 290 -37.25 -8.87 -22.51
CA ILE A 290 -36.07 -9.70 -22.80
C ILE A 290 -36.12 -11.06 -22.11
N LYS A 291 -36.84 -11.21 -20.98
CA LYS A 291 -36.95 -12.51 -20.29
C LYS A 291 -37.68 -13.55 -21.13
N ASN A 292 -38.68 -13.15 -21.92
CA ASN A 292 -39.44 -14.08 -22.75
C ASN A 292 -38.70 -14.46 -24.06
N ASP A 293 -37.85 -13.58 -24.60
CA ASP A 293 -37.08 -13.87 -25.83
C ASP A 293 -35.77 -14.63 -25.59
N LYS A 294 -35.25 -14.64 -24.34
CA LYS A 294 -33.97 -15.29 -24.02
C LYS A 294 -34.05 -16.78 -23.72
N GLU A 295 -35.23 -17.33 -23.43
CA GLU A 295 -35.39 -18.76 -23.16
C GLU A 295 -35.40 -19.63 -24.43
N GLU A 296 -35.68 -19.06 -25.62
CA GLU A 296 -35.69 -19.82 -26.89
C GLU A 296 -34.46 -19.63 -27.81
N LYS A 297 -33.53 -18.70 -27.50
CA LYS A 297 -32.36 -18.41 -28.38
C LYS A 297 -30.97 -18.67 -27.77
N GLN A 298 -30.87 -19.23 -26.57
CA GLN A 298 -29.57 -19.49 -25.91
C GLN A 298 -29.02 -20.93 -26.02
N SER A 299 -29.57 -21.79 -26.89
CA SER A 299 -28.98 -23.12 -27.16
C SER A 299 -28.11 -23.21 -28.42
N GLU A 300 -28.15 -22.24 -29.34
CA GLU A 300 -27.35 -22.29 -30.56
C GLU A 300 -26.74 -20.92 -30.89
N GLY A 301 -25.41 -20.81 -30.81
CA GLY A 301 -24.68 -19.71 -31.46
C GLY A 301 -23.93 -18.70 -30.58
N GLN A 302 -23.22 -19.12 -29.52
CA GLN A 302 -21.94 -18.46 -29.14
C GLN A 302 -21.11 -19.34 -28.19
N LYS A 303 -20.67 -20.49 -28.70
CA LYS A 303 -19.48 -21.20 -28.19
C LYS A 303 -18.28 -20.76 -29.01
N GLU A 304 -17.98 -19.45 -29.01
CA GLU A 304 -16.82 -18.92 -29.72
C GLU A 304 -15.63 -18.85 -28.75
N SER A 305 -14.80 -19.90 -28.82
CA SER A 305 -13.35 -19.91 -28.56
C SER A 305 -12.76 -18.84 -27.61
N ARG A 306 -12.96 -18.98 -26.29
CA ARG A 306 -12.20 -18.18 -25.29
C ARG A 306 -11.10 -18.94 -24.54
N ASN A 307 -10.91 -20.24 -24.82
CA ASN A 307 -9.99 -21.10 -24.05
C ASN A 307 -8.79 -21.66 -24.83
N THR A 308 -8.49 -21.17 -26.04
CA THR A 308 -7.33 -21.62 -26.84
C THR A 308 -6.27 -20.54 -27.09
N ASN A 309 -6.51 -19.28 -26.70
CA ASN A 309 -5.64 -18.14 -27.06
C ASN A 309 -4.83 -17.55 -25.87
N PHE A 310 -4.92 -18.10 -24.65
CA PHE A 310 -4.20 -17.55 -23.48
C PHE A 310 -2.67 -17.66 -23.59
N LEU A 311 -2.15 -18.84 -23.93
CA LEU A 311 -0.70 -19.07 -24.11
C LEU A 311 -0.10 -18.17 -25.21
N PRO A 312 -0.72 -18.06 -26.40
CA PRO A 312 -0.28 -17.14 -27.44
C PRO A 312 -0.20 -15.68 -26.98
N PHE A 313 -1.22 -15.17 -26.28
CA PHE A 313 -1.23 -13.78 -25.78
C PHE A 313 -0.18 -13.54 -24.68
N MET A 314 -0.01 -14.50 -23.77
CA MET A 314 1.04 -14.42 -22.75
C MET A 314 2.43 -14.41 -23.39
N LYS A 315 2.67 -15.24 -24.41
CA LYS A 315 3.92 -15.25 -25.17
C LYS A 315 4.13 -13.94 -25.93
N SER A 316 3.09 -13.40 -26.57
CA SER A 316 3.11 -12.09 -27.25
C SER A 316 3.57 -10.98 -26.31
N LEU A 317 2.96 -10.87 -25.12
CA LEU A 317 3.32 -9.89 -24.10
C LEU A 317 4.76 -10.04 -23.61
N LEU A 318 5.17 -11.27 -23.24
CA LEU A 318 6.52 -11.52 -22.73
C LEU A 318 7.61 -11.34 -23.79
N CYS A 319 7.28 -11.46 -25.07
CA CYS A 319 8.18 -11.18 -26.17
C CYS A 319 8.18 -9.70 -26.62
N ASN A 320 7.26 -8.86 -26.12
CA ASN A 320 7.26 -7.44 -26.43
C ASN A 320 8.35 -6.72 -25.60
N PRO A 321 9.43 -6.23 -26.25
CA PRO A 321 10.58 -5.66 -25.54
C PRO A 321 10.23 -4.38 -24.78
N VAL A 322 9.31 -3.56 -25.30
CA VAL A 322 8.87 -2.31 -24.66
C VAL A 322 8.08 -2.62 -23.39
N TYR A 323 7.18 -3.60 -23.47
CA TYR A 323 6.40 -4.06 -22.33
C TYR A 323 7.29 -4.64 -21.22
N MET A 324 8.27 -5.47 -21.57
CA MET A 324 9.21 -6.05 -20.59
C MET A 324 10.10 -5.00 -19.93
N LEU A 325 10.60 -4.02 -20.69
CA LEU A 325 11.33 -2.88 -20.12
C LEU A 325 10.45 -2.05 -19.17
N PHE A 326 9.16 -1.90 -19.50
CA PHE A 326 8.21 -1.20 -18.62
C PHE A 326 7.93 -1.98 -17.32
N ILE A 327 7.81 -3.31 -17.38
CA ILE A 327 7.74 -4.14 -16.18
C ILE A 327 8.98 -3.93 -15.32
N LEU A 328 10.17 -3.92 -15.90
CA LEU A 328 11.43 -3.69 -15.17
C LEU A 328 11.43 -2.31 -14.47
N ILE A 329 11.05 -1.23 -15.18
CA ILE A 329 10.90 0.11 -14.59
C ILE A 329 9.95 0.06 -13.39
N SER A 330 8.79 -0.56 -13.58
CA SER A 330 7.74 -0.64 -12.57
C SER A 330 8.19 -1.42 -11.34
N VAL A 331 8.91 -2.53 -11.52
CA VAL A 331 9.47 -3.33 -10.42
C VAL A 331 10.50 -2.52 -9.63
N LEU A 332 11.42 -1.81 -10.29
CA LEU A 332 12.43 -0.98 -9.62
C LEU A 332 11.79 0.17 -8.83
N GLN A 333 10.81 0.86 -9.43
CA GLN A 333 10.10 1.97 -8.78
C GLN A 333 9.22 1.49 -7.63
N PHE A 334 8.52 0.37 -7.80
CA PHE A 334 7.66 -0.20 -6.77
C PHE A 334 8.48 -0.75 -5.60
N ASN A 335 9.66 -1.35 -5.83
CA ASN A 335 10.60 -1.72 -4.77
C ASN A 335 11.00 -0.50 -3.92
N ALA A 336 11.40 0.59 -4.57
CA ALA A 336 11.75 1.84 -3.88
C ALA A 336 10.59 2.40 -3.05
N PHE A 337 9.36 2.30 -3.57
CA PHE A 337 8.15 2.73 -2.88
C PHE A 337 7.82 1.87 -1.66
N VAL A 338 7.86 0.54 -1.78
CA VAL A 338 7.60 -0.40 -0.68
C VAL A 338 8.59 -0.19 0.46
N ASN A 339 9.87 0.05 0.16
CA ASN A 339 10.88 0.36 1.19
C ASN A 339 10.54 1.65 1.96
N MET A 340 10.28 2.73 1.23
CA MET A 340 9.96 4.02 1.85
C MET A 340 8.75 3.90 2.76
N ILE A 341 7.73 3.11 2.42
CA ILE A 341 6.56 2.96 3.29
C ILE A 341 6.84 2.06 4.49
N SER A 342 7.46 0.90 4.27
CA SER A 342 7.57 -0.15 5.31
C SER A 342 8.53 0.24 6.43
N PHE A 343 9.60 0.98 6.12
CA PHE A 343 10.66 1.30 7.08
C PHE A 343 10.64 2.74 7.58
N MET A 344 9.71 3.58 7.11
CA MET A 344 9.58 4.97 7.57
C MET A 344 9.39 5.09 9.09
N PRO A 345 8.51 4.30 9.76
CA PRO A 345 8.35 4.40 11.21
C PRO A 345 9.68 4.15 11.92
N LYS A 346 10.36 3.06 11.56
CA LYS A 346 11.66 2.68 12.11
C LYS A 346 12.75 3.73 11.85
N TYR A 347 12.77 4.32 10.65
CA TYR A 347 13.72 5.38 10.32
C TYR A 347 13.50 6.64 11.17
N LEU A 348 12.25 7.05 11.39
CA LEU A 348 11.92 8.19 12.25
C LEU A 348 12.27 7.91 13.72
N GLU A 349 11.99 6.70 14.21
CA GLU A 349 12.31 6.28 15.57
C GLU A 349 13.83 6.26 15.81
N GLN A 350 14.60 5.62 14.92
CA GLN A 350 16.04 5.42 15.11
C GLN A 350 16.87 6.66 14.74
N HIS A 351 16.61 7.25 13.58
CA HIS A 351 17.43 8.36 13.07
C HIS A 351 17.12 9.68 13.80
N TYR A 352 15.83 9.97 14.02
CA TYR A 352 15.38 11.22 14.64
C TYR A 352 15.02 11.09 16.12
N GLY A 353 15.07 9.88 16.71
CA GLY A 353 14.80 9.67 18.13
C GLY A 353 13.35 9.98 18.52
N LYS A 354 12.41 9.88 17.58
CA LYS A 354 10.98 10.10 17.85
C LYS A 354 10.38 8.88 18.52
N SER A 355 9.39 9.08 19.39
CA SER A 355 8.58 8.00 19.91
C SER A 355 7.84 7.31 18.75
N ALA A 356 7.45 6.04 18.93
CA ALA A 356 6.70 5.31 17.90
C ALA A 356 5.37 6.01 17.56
N SER A 357 4.67 6.56 18.55
CA SER A 357 3.43 7.33 18.35
C SER A 357 3.65 8.61 17.55
N ASP A 358 4.69 9.38 17.89
CA ASP A 358 5.01 10.62 17.16
C ASP A 358 5.43 10.33 15.72
N ALA A 359 6.22 9.27 15.50
CA ALA A 359 6.61 8.84 14.17
C ALA A 359 5.40 8.46 13.32
N ILE A 360 4.46 7.67 13.86
CA ILE A 360 3.22 7.27 13.16
C ILE A 360 2.36 8.50 12.85
N PHE A 361 2.21 9.42 13.80
CA PHE A 361 1.48 10.67 13.59
C PHE A 361 2.09 11.55 12.50
N LEU A 362 3.43 11.70 12.48
CA LEU A 362 4.11 12.45 11.42
C LEU A 362 3.95 11.79 10.03
N ILE A 363 3.92 10.46 9.98
CA ILE A 363 3.61 9.71 8.75
C ILE A 363 2.18 9.97 8.30
N GLU A 364 1.23 10.04 9.23
CA GLU A 364 -0.15 10.41 8.95
C GLU A 364 -0.23 11.80 8.32
N CYS A 365 0.39 12.81 8.93
CA CYS A 365 0.47 14.16 8.35
C CYS A 365 1.11 14.15 6.97
N HIS A 366 2.24 13.45 6.80
CA HIS A 366 2.90 13.31 5.51
C HIS A 366 1.97 12.72 4.44
N LYS A 367 1.21 11.67 4.77
CA LYS A 367 0.23 11.06 3.86
C LYS A 367 -0.97 11.97 3.58
N ILE A 368 -1.34 12.81 4.54
CA ILE A 368 -2.38 13.84 4.34
C ILE A 368 -1.93 14.80 3.22
N TYR A 369 -0.76 15.41 3.37
CA TYR A 369 -0.24 16.35 2.38
C TYR A 369 -0.02 15.70 1.00
N MET A 370 0.39 14.44 0.98
CA MET A 370 0.52 13.64 -0.24
C MET A 370 -0.78 13.52 -1.03
N TRP A 371 -1.89 13.22 -0.34
CA TRP A 371 -3.17 13.05 -1.02
C TRP A 371 -3.71 14.40 -1.49
N GLU A 372 -3.59 15.46 -0.69
CA GLU A 372 -4.05 16.80 -1.07
C GLU A 372 -3.39 17.25 -2.36
N MET A 373 -2.06 17.10 -2.44
CA MET A 373 -1.31 17.49 -3.63
C MET A 373 -1.60 16.58 -4.84
N SER A 374 -1.81 15.27 -4.63
CA SER A 374 -2.16 14.33 -5.71
C SER A 374 -3.59 14.55 -6.25
N SER A 375 -4.54 14.85 -5.37
CA SER A 375 -5.93 15.14 -5.75
C SER A 375 -6.04 16.45 -6.53
N LEU A 376 -5.32 17.50 -6.10
CA LEU A 376 -5.21 18.76 -6.83
C LEU A 376 -4.66 18.54 -8.25
N LEU A 377 -3.68 17.66 -8.43
CA LEU A 377 -3.17 17.31 -9.74
C LEU A 377 -4.18 16.56 -10.59
N THR A 378 -4.84 15.54 -10.06
CA THR A 378 -5.88 14.82 -10.82
C THR A 378 -7.03 15.75 -11.20
N ALA A 379 -7.46 16.62 -10.28
CA ALA A 379 -8.46 17.64 -10.56
C ALA A 379 -7.96 18.62 -11.62
N THR A 380 -6.71 19.09 -11.57
CA THR A 380 -6.15 20.00 -12.58
C THR A 380 -5.97 19.31 -13.94
N TRP A 381 -5.50 18.06 -13.98
CA TRP A 381 -5.36 17.28 -15.22
C TRP A 381 -6.72 16.99 -15.85
N ILE A 382 -7.69 16.54 -15.04
CA ILE A 382 -9.06 16.29 -15.48
C ILE A 382 -9.72 17.60 -15.91
N VAL A 383 -9.55 18.70 -15.19
CA VAL A 383 -10.07 20.03 -15.55
C VAL A 383 -9.44 20.53 -16.85
N THR A 384 -8.12 20.39 -17.02
CA THR A 384 -7.41 20.79 -18.26
C THR A 384 -7.85 19.95 -19.46
N VAL A 385 -8.25 18.69 -19.23
CA VAL A 385 -8.71 17.75 -20.27
C VAL A 385 -10.24 17.81 -20.50
N GLN A 386 -11.05 18.25 -19.54
CA GLN A 386 -12.52 18.19 -19.63
C GLN A 386 -13.23 19.55 -19.70
N LEU A 387 -12.73 20.65 -19.14
CA LEU A 387 -13.48 21.93 -19.09
C LEU A 387 -12.51 23.14 -19.03
N LYS A 388 -12.45 24.10 -19.98
CA LYS A 388 -13.59 24.84 -20.56
C LYS A 388 -14.78 24.75 -19.60
N TYR A 389 -14.78 25.55 -18.53
CA TYR A 389 -15.76 25.65 -17.41
C TYR A 389 -15.31 25.14 -16.02
N GLY A 390 -14.56 25.99 -15.31
CA GLY A 390 -14.98 26.63 -14.06
C GLY A 390 -15.28 25.79 -12.82
N THR A 391 -14.31 25.71 -11.89
CA THR A 391 -14.31 26.41 -10.58
C THR A 391 -13.32 25.72 -9.63
N LEU A 392 -12.44 26.54 -9.02
CA LEU A 392 -11.41 26.16 -8.06
C LEU A 392 -11.97 26.24 -6.63
N TYR A 393 -11.58 25.32 -5.75
CA TYR A 393 -11.86 25.37 -4.31
C TYR A 393 -10.53 25.38 -3.55
N VAL A 394 -10.44 26.21 -2.51
CA VAL A 394 -9.29 26.39 -1.60
C VAL A 394 -9.76 26.04 -0.20
N GLU A 395 -8.97 25.29 0.57
CA GLU A 395 -9.03 25.35 2.04
C GLU A 395 -7.65 25.14 2.71
N THR A 396 -7.61 25.57 3.97
CA THR A 396 -6.47 26.06 4.75
C THR A 396 -6.10 25.11 5.90
N MET A 397 -4.84 25.15 6.30
CA MET A 397 -4.23 24.44 7.43
C MET A 397 -4.89 24.69 8.79
N VAL A 398 -4.91 23.64 9.63
CA VAL A 398 -4.83 23.75 11.10
C VAL A 398 -3.91 22.63 11.63
N CYS A 399 -2.83 23.00 12.31
CA CYS A 399 -2.11 22.12 13.22
C CYS A 399 -1.68 22.93 14.45
N HIS A 400 -2.32 22.64 15.57
CA HIS A 400 -1.83 23.01 16.90
C HIS A 400 -2.17 21.86 17.83
N THR A 401 -1.14 21.18 18.33
CA THR A 401 -1.02 20.79 19.75
C THR A 401 0.37 20.20 19.95
N CYS A 402 1.11 20.82 20.87
CA CYS A 402 2.39 20.33 21.38
C CYS A 402 2.07 19.61 22.69
N GLN A 403 2.29 18.30 22.77
CA GLN A 403 2.12 17.53 24.00
C GLN A 403 3.41 17.64 24.83
N LEU A 404 3.32 18.08 26.08
CA LEU A 404 4.43 18.04 27.04
C LEU A 404 4.68 16.58 27.48
N VAL A 405 5.93 16.12 27.35
CA VAL A 405 6.41 14.87 27.94
C VAL A 405 7.11 15.19 29.26
N LEU A 406 6.67 14.59 30.37
CA LEU A 406 7.41 14.62 31.64
C LEU A 406 8.69 13.80 31.49
N GLN A 407 9.85 14.42 31.74
CA GLN A 407 11.14 13.72 31.77
C GLN A 407 11.49 13.31 33.21
N VAL A 408 11.86 12.04 33.38
CA VAL A 408 12.42 11.54 34.64
C VAL A 408 13.92 11.84 34.65
N VAL A 409 14.37 12.59 35.66
CA VAL A 409 15.75 13.05 35.80
C VAL A 409 16.43 12.29 36.95
N PHE A 410 17.49 11.55 36.62
CA PHE A 410 18.39 10.94 37.59
C PHE A 410 19.47 11.94 38.00
N GLN A 411 19.82 11.95 39.28
CA GLN A 411 20.84 12.83 39.86
C GLN A 411 22.00 11.98 40.40
N ASN A 412 23.21 12.54 40.45
CA ASN A 412 24.42 11.89 40.98
C ASN A 412 24.83 10.60 40.24
N CYS A 413 24.77 10.60 38.91
CA CYS A 413 25.23 9.47 38.11
C CYS A 413 26.76 9.33 38.17
N SER A 414 27.25 8.23 38.76
CA SER A 414 28.67 7.92 38.95
C SER A 414 29.48 7.74 37.65
N CYS A 415 28.80 7.37 36.56
CA CYS A 415 29.45 7.07 35.28
C CYS A 415 29.70 8.30 34.39
N ILE A 416 29.23 9.49 34.81
CA ILE A 416 29.47 10.74 34.10
C ILE A 416 30.78 11.33 34.65
N GLN A 417 31.87 11.25 33.88
CA GLN A 417 33.22 11.69 34.27
C GLN A 417 33.40 13.23 34.35
N THR A 418 32.36 13.97 34.73
CA THR A 418 32.46 15.41 35.02
C THR A 418 32.31 15.64 36.53
N PRO A 419 33.26 16.33 37.20
CA PRO A 419 33.16 16.59 38.63
C PRO A 419 32.01 17.57 38.91
N GLY A 420 30.88 17.06 39.42
CA GLY A 420 29.69 17.83 39.77
C GLY A 420 28.41 16.99 39.83
N ASN A 421 27.30 17.58 40.31
CA ASN A 421 25.94 17.01 40.28
C ASN A 421 25.49 16.81 38.83
N SER A 422 25.97 15.75 38.20
CA SER A 422 25.63 15.39 36.84
C SER A 422 24.28 14.69 36.86
N SER A 423 23.36 15.21 36.05
CA SER A 423 22.03 14.63 35.88
C SER A 423 21.94 13.90 34.56
N ALA A 424 21.29 12.74 34.57
CA ALA A 424 20.98 11.98 33.36
C ALA A 424 19.47 11.90 33.21
N VAL A 425 18.99 12.00 31.99
CA VAL A 425 17.57 11.81 31.68
C VAL A 425 17.39 10.41 31.09
N LEU A 426 16.33 9.72 31.49
CA LEU A 426 15.98 8.45 30.85
C LEU A 426 15.66 8.65 29.37
N GLY A 427 16.38 7.98 28.48
CA GLY A 427 16.12 7.99 27.04
C GLY A 427 17.35 8.33 26.21
N LEU A 428 17.13 8.68 24.94
CA LEU A 428 18.18 9.13 24.02
C LEU A 428 18.62 10.56 24.39
N CYS A 429 19.91 10.88 24.19
CA CYS A 429 20.41 12.24 24.35
C CYS A 429 19.61 13.21 23.46
N ASP A 430 19.31 14.41 23.99
CA ASP A 430 18.65 15.45 23.21
C ASP A 430 19.53 15.82 22.01
N LYS A 431 19.02 15.57 20.80
CA LYS A 431 19.74 15.80 19.53
C LYS A 431 19.76 17.28 19.12
N GLY A 432 19.21 18.17 19.96
CA GLY A 432 19.24 19.62 19.76
C GLY A 432 18.29 20.13 18.67
N GLN A 433 18.21 21.45 18.53
CA GLN A 433 17.28 22.14 17.64
C GLN A 433 17.56 21.85 16.14
N ASP A 434 18.81 21.60 15.77
CA ASP A 434 19.23 21.24 14.42
C ASP A 434 18.58 19.93 13.93
N CYS A 435 18.40 18.95 14.82
CA CYS A 435 17.77 17.68 14.46
C CYS A 435 16.28 17.86 14.10
N SER A 436 15.58 18.74 14.84
CA SER A 436 14.17 19.08 14.56
C SER A 436 14.03 19.79 13.21
N MET A 437 14.94 20.71 12.90
CA MET A 437 14.98 21.38 11.59
C MET A 437 15.23 20.38 10.45
N MET A 438 16.19 19.47 10.61
CA MET A 438 16.49 18.44 9.61
C MET A 438 15.32 17.47 9.39
N LEU A 439 14.55 17.17 10.44
CA LEU A 439 13.32 16.38 10.33
C LEU A 439 12.27 17.12 9.49
N GLN A 440 12.06 18.41 9.73
CA GLN A 440 11.14 19.23 8.94
C GLN A 440 11.55 19.29 7.47
N TYR A 441 12.83 19.51 7.18
CA TYR A 441 13.34 19.47 5.81
C TYR A 441 13.09 18.10 5.17
N PHE A 442 13.40 17.00 5.85
CA PHE A 442 13.14 15.65 5.34
C PHE A 442 11.66 15.42 5.02
N LEU A 443 10.74 15.85 5.90
CA LEU A 443 9.31 15.73 5.67
C LEU A 443 8.87 16.56 4.45
N ILE A 444 9.32 17.80 4.32
CA ILE A 444 8.99 18.66 3.17
C ILE A 444 9.54 18.07 1.86
N LEU A 445 10.82 17.68 1.84
CA LEU A 445 11.46 17.08 0.66
C LEU A 445 10.80 15.76 0.26
N SER A 446 10.43 14.92 1.23
CA SER A 446 9.70 13.69 0.96
C SER A 446 8.32 14.02 0.36
N VAL A 447 7.65 15.09 0.82
CA VAL A 447 6.37 15.53 0.25
C VAL A 447 6.52 15.95 -1.22
N VAL A 448 7.54 16.76 -1.52
CA VAL A 448 7.83 17.19 -2.90
C VAL A 448 8.20 15.99 -3.78
N SER A 449 9.00 15.06 -3.25
CA SER A 449 9.49 13.91 -4.02
C SER A 449 8.37 12.97 -4.47
N SER A 450 7.40 12.66 -3.59
CA SER A 450 6.32 11.76 -3.99
C SER A 450 5.22 12.49 -4.78
N PHE A 451 5.11 13.82 -4.68
CA PHE A 451 4.34 14.61 -5.64
C PHE A 451 4.90 14.50 -7.07
N ILE A 452 6.22 14.67 -7.24
CA ILE A 452 6.89 14.49 -8.53
C ILE A 452 6.69 13.06 -9.05
N TYR A 453 6.74 12.07 -8.16
CA TYR A 453 6.48 10.68 -8.53
C TYR A 453 5.04 10.49 -9.07
N SER A 454 4.02 11.00 -8.36
CA SER A 454 2.61 10.90 -8.79
C SER A 454 2.37 11.52 -10.18
N LEU A 455 3.05 12.63 -10.50
CA LEU A 455 3.01 13.24 -11.83
C LEU A 455 3.53 12.32 -12.93
N SER A 456 4.56 11.51 -12.65
CA SER A 456 5.15 10.59 -13.62
C SER A 456 4.44 9.24 -13.72
N ALA A 457 3.76 8.81 -12.64
CA ALA A 457 3.11 7.51 -12.56
C ALA A 457 1.93 7.36 -13.54
N ILE A 458 1.07 8.39 -13.65
CA ILE A 458 -0.12 8.35 -14.52
C ILE A 458 0.26 8.30 -16.01
N PRO A 459 1.11 9.21 -16.54
CA PRO A 459 1.58 9.12 -17.91
C PRO A 459 2.33 7.81 -18.19
N GLY A 460 3.12 7.32 -17.23
CA GLY A 460 3.78 6.01 -17.34
C GLY A 460 2.77 4.88 -17.53
N TYR A 461 1.73 4.82 -16.70
CA TYR A 461 0.66 3.82 -16.83
C TYR A 461 -0.11 3.96 -18.15
N MET A 462 -0.32 5.17 -18.66
CA MET A 462 -0.94 5.39 -19.97
C MET A 462 -0.07 4.88 -21.12
N VAL A 463 1.25 5.02 -21.04
CA VAL A 463 2.18 4.43 -22.02
C VAL A 463 2.09 2.91 -22.00
N LEU A 464 2.06 2.30 -20.82
CA LEU A 464 1.85 0.85 -20.68
C LEU A 464 0.60 0.37 -21.43
N LEU A 465 -0.53 1.05 -21.23
CA LEU A 465 -1.79 0.70 -21.91
C LEU A 465 -1.75 0.88 -23.43
N ARG A 466 -0.89 1.79 -23.93
CA ARG A 466 -0.71 2.02 -25.37
C ARG A 466 0.22 1.01 -26.04
N CYS A 467 1.15 0.44 -25.28
CA CYS A 467 2.08 -0.60 -25.76
C CYS A 467 1.46 -2.01 -25.82
N ILE A 468 0.19 -2.15 -25.42
CA ILE A 468 -0.51 -3.43 -25.39
C ILE A 468 -1.67 -3.40 -26.38
N LYS A 469 -1.77 -4.43 -27.22
CA LYS A 469 -2.86 -4.62 -28.17
C LYS A 469 -4.21 -4.63 -27.44
N PRO A 470 -5.28 -4.02 -28.01
CA PRO A 470 -6.59 -3.92 -27.35
C PRO A 470 -7.13 -5.25 -26.79
N GLU A 471 -6.91 -6.35 -27.52
CA GLU A 471 -7.34 -7.70 -27.16
C GLU A 471 -6.57 -8.31 -25.97
N GLU A 472 -5.35 -7.81 -25.68
CA GLU A 472 -4.43 -8.31 -24.67
C GLU A 472 -4.34 -7.39 -23.43
N LYS A 473 -4.98 -6.21 -23.43
CA LYS A 473 -4.82 -5.16 -22.40
C LYS A 473 -5.12 -5.64 -20.98
N SER A 474 -6.22 -6.36 -20.77
CA SER A 474 -6.60 -6.85 -19.44
C SER A 474 -5.60 -7.88 -18.91
N LEU A 475 -5.08 -8.75 -19.78
CA LEU A 475 -4.03 -9.71 -19.45
C LEU A 475 -2.71 -8.99 -19.14
N GLY A 476 -2.35 -7.98 -19.93
CA GLY A 476 -1.12 -7.19 -19.72
C GLY A 476 -1.14 -6.35 -18.44
N VAL A 477 -2.28 -5.77 -18.06
CA VAL A 477 -2.44 -5.09 -16.76
C VAL A 477 -2.36 -6.09 -15.61
N GLY A 478 -3.01 -7.26 -15.75
CA GLY A 478 -2.94 -8.33 -14.75
C GLY A 478 -1.53 -8.88 -14.55
N LEU A 479 -0.79 -9.10 -15.65
CA LEU A 479 0.60 -9.58 -15.62
C LEU A 479 1.54 -8.52 -15.01
N HIS A 480 1.35 -7.23 -15.33
CA HIS A 480 2.11 -6.14 -14.71
C HIS A 480 1.89 -6.08 -13.20
N ALA A 481 0.63 -6.14 -12.74
CA ALA A 481 0.30 -6.18 -11.33
C ALA A 481 0.90 -7.42 -10.64
N PHE A 482 0.78 -8.60 -11.27
CA PHE A 482 1.36 -9.84 -10.76
C PHE A 482 2.88 -9.73 -10.60
N CYS A 483 3.60 -9.30 -11.64
CA CYS A 483 5.05 -9.15 -11.60
C CYS A 483 5.50 -8.14 -10.53
N THR A 484 4.82 -7.01 -10.39
CA THR A 484 5.16 -6.01 -9.37
C THR A 484 4.92 -6.51 -7.95
N ARG A 485 3.86 -7.29 -7.70
CA ARG A 485 3.64 -7.91 -6.37
C ARG A 485 4.67 -9.00 -6.07
N VAL A 486 4.96 -9.88 -7.02
CA VAL A 486 5.90 -11.01 -6.82
C VAL A 486 7.35 -10.55 -6.71
N LEU A 487 7.80 -9.62 -7.55
CA LEU A 487 9.21 -9.21 -7.64
C LEU A 487 9.57 -8.01 -6.76
N ALA A 488 8.59 -7.34 -6.17
CA ALA A 488 8.84 -6.22 -5.28
C ALA A 488 8.03 -6.31 -3.99
N GLY A 489 6.72 -6.58 -4.06
CA GLY A 489 5.85 -6.63 -2.88
C GLY A 489 6.34 -7.62 -1.82
N ILE A 490 6.70 -8.85 -2.23
CA ILE A 490 7.19 -9.89 -1.33
C ILE A 490 8.69 -9.73 -0.98
N PRO A 491 9.62 -9.64 -1.95
CA PRO A 491 11.05 -9.65 -1.63
C PRO A 491 11.55 -8.33 -1.04
N ALA A 492 10.97 -7.18 -1.38
CA ALA A 492 11.50 -5.89 -0.94
C ALA A 492 11.58 -5.78 0.58
N PRO A 493 10.50 -5.97 1.35
CA PRO A 493 10.58 -5.87 2.80
C PRO A 493 11.60 -6.84 3.41
N ILE A 494 11.80 -8.02 2.82
CA ILE A 494 12.72 -9.05 3.32
C ILE A 494 14.17 -8.61 3.17
N TYR A 495 14.59 -8.27 1.95
CA TYR A 495 16.00 -7.92 1.71
C TYR A 495 16.34 -6.54 2.28
N PHE A 496 15.41 -5.57 2.24
CA PHE A 496 15.64 -4.28 2.89
C PHE A 496 15.71 -4.45 4.41
N GLY A 497 14.89 -5.32 5.00
CA GLY A 497 14.99 -5.67 6.40
C GLY A 497 16.36 -6.27 6.75
N ALA A 498 16.87 -7.20 5.93
CA ALA A 498 18.21 -7.76 6.11
C ALA A 498 19.33 -6.71 5.98
N LEU A 499 19.18 -5.75 5.06
CA LEU A 499 20.11 -4.62 4.94
C LEU A 499 20.06 -3.72 6.18
N VAL A 500 18.88 -3.42 6.70
CA VAL A 500 18.75 -2.67 7.96
C VAL A 500 19.41 -3.42 9.11
N ASP A 501 19.16 -4.72 9.25
CA ASP A 501 19.80 -5.60 10.23
C ASP A 501 21.33 -5.58 10.14
N SER A 502 21.90 -5.48 8.93
CA SER A 502 23.35 -5.39 8.74
C SER A 502 24.00 -4.13 9.33
N THR A 503 23.20 -3.10 9.63
CA THR A 503 23.68 -1.86 10.28
C THR A 503 23.56 -1.90 11.80
N CYS A 504 23.19 -3.04 12.38
CA CYS A 504 23.04 -3.19 13.81
C CYS A 504 24.39 -3.04 14.54
N LEU A 505 24.44 -2.15 15.53
CA LEU A 505 25.56 -2.00 16.45
C LEU A 505 25.38 -2.82 17.72
N HIS A 506 24.13 -2.99 18.18
CA HIS A 506 23.81 -3.72 19.39
C HIS A 506 22.54 -4.56 19.25
N TRP A 507 22.72 -5.88 19.25
CA TRP A 507 21.65 -6.86 19.23
C TRP A 507 21.03 -7.03 20.62
N GLY A 508 19.72 -7.18 20.71
CA GLY A 508 19.08 -7.71 21.92
C GLY A 508 19.42 -9.19 22.07
N THR A 509 19.52 -9.67 23.31
CA THR A 509 19.83 -11.07 23.58
C THR A 509 18.55 -11.80 24.00
N LEU A 510 18.31 -12.99 23.45
CA LEU A 510 17.24 -13.89 23.91
C LEU A 510 17.68 -14.60 25.20
N LYS A 511 16.74 -15.17 25.97
CA LYS A 511 17.04 -15.91 27.23
C LYS A 511 18.09 -17.02 27.06
N CYS A 512 18.25 -17.55 25.84
CA CYS A 512 19.23 -18.58 25.47
C CYS A 512 20.53 -18.04 24.83
N GLY A 513 20.80 -16.73 24.84
CA GLY A 513 22.04 -16.15 24.30
C GLY A 513 22.07 -15.93 22.78
N GLU A 514 21.00 -16.28 22.05
CA GLU A 514 20.86 -15.95 20.62
C GLU A 514 20.54 -14.46 20.40
N SER A 515 20.96 -13.92 19.24
CA SER A 515 20.67 -12.54 18.85
C SER A 515 19.21 -12.38 18.41
N GLY A 516 18.49 -11.46 19.05
CA GLY A 516 17.10 -11.10 18.78
C GLY A 516 16.95 -9.84 17.91
N ALA A 517 16.03 -8.95 18.26
CA ALA A 517 15.84 -7.67 17.58
C ALA A 517 16.99 -6.70 17.91
N CYS A 518 17.41 -5.92 16.93
CA CYS A 518 18.45 -4.92 17.13
C CYS A 518 17.93 -3.70 17.90
N ARG A 519 18.70 -3.23 18.88
CA ARG A 519 18.34 -2.11 19.76
C ARG A 519 18.94 -0.79 19.29
N ILE A 520 20.15 -0.83 18.73
CA ILE A 520 20.89 0.37 18.28
C ILE A 520 21.48 0.12 16.90
N TYR A 521 21.23 1.04 15.98
CA TYR A 521 21.70 1.00 14.60
C TYR A 521 22.74 2.09 14.31
N ASP A 522 23.65 1.82 13.38
CA ASP A 522 24.51 2.84 12.79
C ASP A 522 23.68 3.79 11.92
N SER A 523 23.51 5.02 12.39
CA SER A 523 22.68 6.03 11.75
C SER A 523 23.17 6.44 10.35
N THR A 524 24.47 6.34 10.07
CA THR A 524 25.04 6.74 8.78
C THR A 524 24.78 5.67 7.72
N ASN A 525 25.09 4.42 8.04
CA ASN A 525 24.84 3.30 7.14
C ASN A 525 23.35 3.07 6.93
N PHE A 526 22.53 3.18 7.98
CA PHE A 526 21.08 3.10 7.86
C PHE A 526 20.55 4.22 6.94
N ARG A 527 21.05 5.46 7.04
CA ARG A 527 20.66 6.53 6.10
C ARG A 527 20.97 6.21 4.64
N TYR A 528 22.13 5.65 4.34
CA TYR A 528 22.48 5.23 2.97
C TYR A 528 21.58 4.10 2.46
N ILE A 529 21.20 3.17 3.32
CA ILE A 529 20.28 2.08 2.95
C ILE A 529 18.86 2.63 2.76
N TYR A 530 18.37 3.48 3.66
CA TYR A 530 16.99 3.95 3.64
C TYR A 530 16.75 5.00 2.54
N LEU A 531 17.66 5.95 2.34
CA LEU A 531 17.51 7.01 1.32
C LEU A 531 18.27 6.69 0.03
N GLY A 532 19.51 6.22 0.16
CA GLY A 532 20.41 6.00 -0.96
C GLY A 532 19.99 4.84 -1.86
N LEU A 533 19.59 3.70 -1.29
CA LEU A 533 19.19 2.53 -2.09
C LEU A 533 17.90 2.76 -2.89
N PRO A 534 16.80 3.33 -2.34
CA PRO A 534 15.65 3.73 -3.16
C PRO A 534 15.99 4.77 -4.22
N ALA A 535 16.86 5.73 -3.92
CA ALA A 535 17.32 6.70 -4.91
C ALA A 535 18.11 6.02 -6.05
N ALA A 536 18.96 5.05 -5.72
CA ALA A 536 19.70 4.25 -6.70
C ALA A 536 18.75 3.38 -7.55
N LEU A 537 17.75 2.73 -6.94
CA LEU A 537 16.74 1.95 -7.66
C LEU A 537 15.93 2.83 -8.62
N ARG A 538 15.44 3.99 -8.16
CA ARG A 538 14.75 4.97 -9.01
C ARG A 538 15.66 5.50 -10.11
N GLY A 539 16.91 5.83 -9.79
CA GLY A 539 17.91 6.26 -10.75
C GLY A 539 18.19 5.21 -11.83
N SER A 540 18.34 3.95 -11.44
CA SER A 540 18.55 2.83 -12.37
C SER A 540 17.36 2.60 -13.30
N SER A 541 16.13 2.97 -12.88
CA SER A 541 14.92 2.86 -13.72
C SER A 541 14.95 3.79 -14.94
N TYR A 542 15.79 4.83 -14.96
CA TYR A 542 15.95 5.69 -16.13
C TYR A 542 16.68 5.00 -17.30
N ILE A 543 17.49 3.96 -17.03
CA ILE A 543 18.20 3.20 -18.07
C ILE A 543 17.20 2.47 -18.99
N PRO A 544 16.30 1.60 -18.50
CA PRO A 544 15.28 0.98 -19.35
C PRO A 544 14.31 2.02 -19.95
N ALA A 545 14.02 3.13 -19.25
CA ALA A 545 13.21 4.21 -19.82
C ALA A 545 13.89 4.85 -21.05
N PHE A 546 15.20 5.06 -20.98
CA PHE A 546 15.99 5.56 -22.10
C PHE A 546 16.05 4.55 -23.26
N LEU A 547 16.16 3.25 -22.97
CA LEU A 547 16.08 2.20 -24.00
C LEU A 547 14.71 2.19 -24.70
N ILE A 548 13.61 2.37 -23.96
CA ILE A 548 12.27 2.53 -24.55
C ILE A 548 12.25 3.73 -25.51
N LEU A 549 12.80 4.88 -25.12
CA LEU A 549 12.88 6.05 -25.98
C LEU A 549 13.68 5.81 -27.27
N ILE A 550 14.80 5.08 -27.18
CA ILE A 550 15.58 4.69 -28.37
C ILE A 550 14.76 3.80 -29.30
N ILE A 551 14.09 2.78 -28.74
CA ILE A 551 13.25 1.86 -29.50
C ILE A 551 12.14 2.66 -30.21
N LEU A 552 11.42 3.50 -29.48
CA LEU A 552 10.34 4.33 -30.03
C LEU A 552 10.83 5.29 -31.12
N ARG A 553 11.98 5.94 -30.94
CA ARG A 553 12.59 6.78 -31.98
C ARG A 553 12.91 5.97 -33.24
N LYS A 554 13.49 4.78 -33.10
CA LYS A 554 13.84 3.91 -34.23
C LYS A 554 12.60 3.42 -35.01
N TYR A 555 11.43 3.36 -34.39
CA TYR A 555 10.16 3.04 -35.05
C TYR A 555 9.48 4.24 -35.73
N HIS A 556 9.75 5.48 -35.30
CA HIS A 556 9.22 6.71 -35.94
C HIS A 556 10.12 7.25 -37.07
N LEU A 557 11.44 7.06 -36.99
CA LEU A 557 12.40 7.42 -38.04
C LEU A 557 12.18 6.78 -39.45
N PRO A 558 11.55 5.58 -39.61
CA PRO A 558 11.25 5.02 -40.93
C PRO A 558 10.17 5.78 -41.70
N GLU A 559 9.20 6.42 -41.02
CA GLU A 559 8.15 7.21 -41.67
C GLU A 559 8.68 8.54 -42.20
N GLU A 560 9.60 9.18 -41.46
CA GLU A 560 10.19 10.45 -41.88
C GLU A 560 11.08 10.28 -43.11
N ASN A 561 11.89 9.21 -43.16
CA ASN A 561 12.72 8.90 -44.33
C ASN A 561 11.89 8.48 -45.56
N ALA A 562 10.81 7.71 -45.37
CA ALA A 562 9.92 7.33 -46.47
C ALA A 562 9.17 8.55 -47.05
N SER A 563 8.71 9.47 -46.20
CA SER A 563 8.08 10.73 -46.62
C SER A 563 9.05 11.69 -47.32
N SER A 564 10.32 11.69 -46.89
CA SER A 564 11.36 12.52 -47.50
C SER A 564 11.82 11.99 -48.86
N GLU A 565 11.85 10.66 -49.05
CA GLU A 565 12.11 10.03 -50.35
C GLU A 565 10.95 10.24 -51.33
N THR A 566 9.68 10.15 -50.88
CA THR A 566 8.52 10.46 -51.75
C THR A 566 8.45 11.94 -52.12
N MET A 567 8.83 12.87 -51.22
CA MET A 567 8.94 14.29 -51.55
C MET A 567 10.11 14.61 -52.50
N LEU A 568 11.19 13.82 -52.48
CA LEU A 568 12.31 13.96 -53.43
C LEU A 568 11.96 13.40 -54.82
N GLU A 569 11.28 12.26 -54.90
CA GLU A 569 10.81 11.68 -56.16
C GLU A 569 9.71 12.52 -56.82
N ALA A 570 8.80 13.11 -56.03
CA ALA A 570 7.81 14.07 -56.53
C ALA A 570 8.44 15.36 -57.09
N LYS A 571 9.62 15.77 -56.58
CA LYS A 571 10.37 16.93 -57.08
C LYS A 571 11.15 16.65 -58.37
N PHE A 572 11.55 15.40 -58.60
CA PHE A 572 12.20 14.98 -59.84
C PHE A 572 11.20 14.73 -60.98
N THR A 573 9.98 14.31 -60.67
CA THR A 573 8.92 14.06 -61.67
C THR A 573 8.07 15.30 -61.98
N GLY A 574 8.03 16.31 -61.10
CA GLY A 574 7.25 17.55 -61.28
C GLY A 574 7.80 18.58 -62.28
N LYS A 575 8.73 18.21 -63.17
CA LYS A 575 9.25 19.10 -64.24
C LYS A 575 8.88 18.68 -65.67
N GLU A 576 8.17 17.57 -65.85
CA GLU A 576 7.62 17.17 -67.14
C GLU A 576 6.11 16.92 -66.97
N ASN A 577 5.30 17.71 -67.69
CA ASN A 577 3.84 17.63 -67.85
C ASN A 577 3.00 18.56 -66.97
N GLU A 578 2.93 19.84 -67.36
CA GLU A 578 1.69 20.61 -67.26
C GLU A 578 0.79 20.30 -68.48
N GLY A 579 -0.43 19.82 -68.24
CA GLY A 579 -1.48 19.83 -69.26
C GLY A 579 -2.62 18.82 -69.10
N LYS A 580 -3.80 19.34 -68.73
CA LYS A 580 -5.18 18.81 -68.92
C LYS A 580 -5.82 17.90 -67.86
N GLU A 581 -6.76 18.53 -67.13
CA GLU A 581 -8.18 18.20 -66.91
C GLU A 581 -8.67 16.73 -66.74
N THR A 582 -9.43 16.56 -65.65
CA THR A 582 -10.59 15.67 -65.38
C THR A 582 -10.42 14.24 -64.84
N ASP A 583 -11.04 14.08 -63.67
CA ASP A 583 -11.89 13.00 -63.15
C ASP A 583 -11.36 11.69 -62.54
N GLN A 584 -11.98 11.40 -61.39
CA GLN A 584 -12.27 10.13 -60.74
C GLN A 584 -11.22 9.31 -59.97
N ASN A 585 -11.51 9.23 -58.66
CA ASN A 585 -11.49 8.07 -57.76
C ASN A 585 -10.20 7.24 -57.66
N SER A 586 -9.61 7.20 -56.46
CA SER A 586 -9.47 5.91 -55.74
C SER A 586 -8.97 6.04 -54.31
N LYS A 587 -9.65 5.25 -53.46
CA LYS A 587 -9.15 4.51 -52.29
C LYS A 587 -8.59 5.28 -51.08
N VAL A 588 -9.52 5.52 -50.17
CA VAL A 588 -9.32 5.31 -48.72
C VAL A 588 -8.58 3.98 -48.50
N LEU A 589 -7.38 4.03 -47.92
CA LEU A 589 -6.69 2.85 -47.39
C LEU A 589 -6.22 3.12 -45.95
N ASN A 590 -7.09 2.70 -45.05
CA ASN A 590 -6.90 2.14 -43.70
C ASN A 590 -5.75 2.61 -42.79
N ASP A 591 -6.19 3.38 -41.78
CA ASP A 591 -5.59 3.64 -40.47
C ASP A 591 -5.53 2.38 -39.55
N ASP A 592 -5.91 1.20 -40.06
CA ASP A 592 -5.91 -0.07 -39.32
C ASP A 592 -4.59 -0.85 -39.41
N GLU A 593 -3.67 -0.48 -40.32
CA GLU A 593 -2.37 -1.17 -40.43
C GLU A 593 -1.33 -0.69 -39.40
N LEU A 594 -1.56 0.48 -38.78
CA LEU A 594 -0.69 1.06 -37.74
C LEU A 594 -0.90 0.38 -36.37
N LYS A 595 -2.07 -0.20 -36.11
CA LYS A 595 -2.40 -0.86 -34.83
C LYS A 595 -1.79 -2.26 -34.70
N THR A 596 -1.33 -2.86 -35.79
CA THR A 596 -0.87 -4.26 -35.81
C THR A 596 0.63 -4.39 -35.58
N LYS A 597 1.40 -3.29 -35.63
CA LYS A 597 2.87 -3.26 -35.51
C LYS A 597 3.43 -2.60 -34.23
N LEU A 598 2.56 -2.11 -33.34
CA LEU A 598 2.86 -1.75 -31.95
C LEU A 598 2.55 -2.94 -31.02
#